data_AF-A0A2M8NF77-F1
#
_entry.id   AF-A0A2M8NF77-F1
#
_cell.length_a   1.000
_cell.length_b   1.000
_cell.length_c   1.000
_cell.angle_alpha   90.00
_cell.angle_beta   90.00
_cell.angle_gamma   90.00
#
_symmetry.space_group_name_H-M   'P 1'
#
loop_
_entity.id
_entity.type
_entity.pdbx_description
1 polymer ?
#
loop_
_entity_poly.entity_id
_entity_poly.type
_entity_poly.pdbx_seq_one_letter_code
_entity_poly.pdbx_strand_id
1 'polypeptide(L)' 'DEALARELQAIMQREGYYTGEVNGVWDAASIQAFWALVGNENLEGRWSPETTPNQLDKVALDYLRQRFG' A
#
# COMPACT_ATOMS: atom_id res chain seq x y z
N ASP A 1 -10.22 4.38 4.45
CA ASP A 1 -9.69 5.27 5.50
C ASP A 1 -8.70 6.21 4.84
N GLU A 2 -8.90 7.52 4.94
CA GLU A 2 -8.06 8.51 4.24
C GLU A 2 -6.66 8.61 4.85
N ALA A 3 -6.53 8.54 6.17
CA ALA A 3 -5.25 8.66 6.84
C ALA A 3 -4.33 7.48 6.50
N LEU A 4 -4.90 6.28 6.47
CA LEU A 4 -4.19 5.08 6.01
C LEU A 4 -3.77 5.18 4.54
N ALA A 5 -4.64 5.70 3.67
CA ALA A 5 -4.31 5.89 2.26
C ALA A 5 -3.12 6.85 2.10
N ARG A 6 -3.09 7.96 2.85
CA ARG A 6 -1.94 8.89 2.87
C ARG A 6 -0.67 8.22 3.37
N GLU A 7 -0.77 7.43 4.43
CA GLU A 7 0.36 6.68 4.98
C GLU A 7 0.97 5.74 3.94
N LEU A 8 0.15 4.91 3.30
CA LEU A 8 0.61 3.98 2.27
C LEU A 8 1.16 4.71 1.04
N GLN A 9 0.49 5.76 0.58
CA GLN A 9 0.98 6.60 -0.51
C GLN A 9 2.36 7.21 -0.20
N ALA A 10 2.58 7.67 1.03
CA ALA A 10 3.88 8.21 1.45
C ALA A 10 4.98 7.14 1.45
N ILE A 11 4.69 5.94 1.97
CA ILE A 11 5.60 4.80 1.92
C ILE A 11 5.95 4.47 0.47
N MET A 12 4.93 4.24 -0.37
CA MET A 12 5.13 3.89 -1.78
C MET A 12 5.89 4.97 -2.56
N GLN A 13 5.67 6.25 -2.25
CA GLN A 13 6.36 7.35 -2.89
C GLN A 13 7.84 7.39 -2.52
N ARG A 14 8.16 7.19 -1.25
CA ARG A 14 9.54 7.19 -0.77
C ARG A 14 10.35 6.02 -1.34
N GLU A 15 9.72 4.86 -1.49
CA GLU A 15 10.34 3.67 -2.07
C GLU A 15 10.31 3.66 -3.61
N GLY A 16 9.76 4.70 -4.24
CA GLY A 16 9.77 4.89 -5.71
C GLY A 16 8.69 4.15 -6.49
N TYR A 17 7.74 3.51 -5.81
CA TYR A 17 6.59 2.83 -6.45
C TYR A 17 5.48 3.79 -6.86
N TYR A 18 5.32 4.92 -6.16
CA TYR A 18 4.25 5.89 -6.39
C TYR A 18 4.79 7.27 -6.75
N THR A 19 4.37 7.82 -7.88
CA THR A 19 4.78 9.17 -8.33
C THR A 19 3.66 10.20 -8.24
N GLY A 20 2.48 9.82 -7.74
CA GLY A 20 1.35 10.71 -7.56
C GLY A 20 1.43 11.53 -6.28
N GLU A 21 0.40 12.34 -6.03
CA GLU A 21 0.28 13.15 -4.82
C GLU A 21 -0.21 12.30 -3.63
N VAL A 22 0.35 12.54 -2.44
CA VAL A 22 -0.13 11.93 -1.19
C VAL A 22 -1.41 12.64 -0.72
N ASN A 23 -2.51 12.37 -1.40
CA ASN A 23 -3.80 13.04 -1.21
C ASN A 23 -4.83 12.23 -0.41
N GLY A 24 -4.52 10.97 -0.07
CA GLY A 24 -5.43 10.07 0.66
C GLY A 24 -6.54 9.46 -0.20
N VAL A 25 -6.56 9.72 -1.50
CA VAL A 25 -7.47 9.10 -2.45
C VAL A 25 -6.87 7.80 -2.94
N TRP A 26 -7.49 6.67 -2.59
CA TRP A 26 -7.04 5.35 -3.02
C TRP A 26 -7.48 5.04 -4.47
N ASP A 27 -6.87 5.74 -5.41
CA ASP A 27 -7.17 5.68 -6.84
C ASP A 27 -6.42 4.54 -7.57
N ALA A 28 -6.61 4.45 -8.89
CA ALA A 28 -5.98 3.44 -9.72
C ALA A 28 -4.44 3.50 -9.65
N ALA A 29 -3.85 4.69 -9.56
CA ALA A 29 -2.40 4.85 -9.44
C ALA A 29 -1.88 4.32 -8.10
N SER A 30 -2.61 4.60 -7.01
CA SER A 30 -2.31 4.08 -5.67
C SER A 30 -2.40 2.55 -5.64
N ILE A 31 -3.45 1.99 -6.25
CA ILE A 31 -3.63 0.53 -6.37
C ILE A 31 -2.48 -0.11 -7.15
N GLN A 32 -2.07 0.47 -8.29
CA GLN A 32 -0.97 -0.07 -9.09
C GLN A 32 0.37 -0.03 -8.34
N ALA A 33 0.70 1.09 -7.69
CA ALA A 33 1.90 1.21 -6.88
C ALA A 33 1.89 0.23 -5.69
N PHE A 34 0.72 0.04 -5.07
CA PHE A 34 0.58 -0.86 -3.94
C PHE A 34 0.81 -2.31 -4.34
N TRP A 35 0.33 -2.73 -5.52
CA TRP A 35 0.62 -4.06 -6.06
C TRP A 35 2.10 -4.28 -6.33
N ALA A 36 2.80 -3.28 -6.88
CA ALA A 36 4.23 -3.39 -7.11
C ALA A 36 5.00 -3.57 -5.78
N LEU A 37 4.62 -2.81 -4.74
CA LEU A 37 5.17 -2.95 -3.40
C LEU A 37 4.87 -4.33 -2.79
N VAL A 38 3.60 -4.74 -2.79
CA VAL A 38 3.15 -6.03 -2.23
C VAL A 38 3.82 -7.22 -2.91
N GLY A 39 3.95 -7.20 -4.23
CA GLY A 39 4.66 -8.22 -5.00
C GLY A 39 6.15 -8.26 -4.68
N ASN A 40 6.81 -7.08 -4.62
CA ASN A 40 8.22 -7.00 -4.25
C ASN A 40 8.49 -7.53 -2.83
N GLU A 41 7.56 -7.32 -1.91
CA GLU A 41 7.65 -7.76 -0.52
C GLU A 41 7.09 -9.17 -0.27
N ASN A 42 6.61 -9.87 -1.32
CA ASN A 42 6.02 -11.21 -1.25
C ASN A 42 4.82 -11.30 -0.26
N LEU A 43 3.96 -10.27 -0.30
CA LEU A 43 2.77 -10.14 0.57
C LEU A 43 1.45 -10.50 -0.13
N GLU A 44 1.50 -10.94 -1.39
CA GLU A 44 0.32 -11.18 -2.26
C GLU A 44 -0.66 -12.19 -1.66
N GLY A 45 -0.17 -13.19 -0.91
CA GLY A 45 -0.99 -14.19 -0.21
C GLY A 45 -1.67 -13.68 1.06
N ARG A 46 -1.32 -12.48 1.53
CA ARG A 46 -1.88 -11.84 2.73
C ARG A 46 -2.77 -10.66 2.39
N TRP A 47 -2.43 -9.91 1.34
CA TRP A 47 -3.14 -8.69 1.01
C TRP A 47 -3.31 -8.55 -0.51
N SER A 48 -4.54 -8.71 -0.98
CA SER A 48 -4.89 -8.57 -2.40
C SER A 48 -6.17 -7.75 -2.57
N PRO A 49 -6.13 -6.64 -3.33
CA PRO A 49 -7.32 -5.90 -3.72
C PRO A 49 -8.37 -6.70 -4.49
N GLU A 50 -8.03 -7.83 -5.11
CA GLU A 50 -8.99 -8.63 -5.89
C GLU A 50 -9.84 -9.55 -4.99
N THR A 51 -9.21 -10.14 -3.97
CA THR A 51 -9.89 -11.05 -3.05
C THR A 51 -10.36 -10.34 -1.78
N THR A 52 -9.63 -9.31 -1.36
CA THR A 52 -9.88 -8.52 -0.16
C THR A 52 -9.75 -7.01 -0.41
N PRO A 53 -10.49 -6.42 -1.39
CA PRO A 53 -10.41 -4.99 -1.74
C PRO A 53 -10.61 -4.04 -0.56
N ASN A 54 -11.41 -4.47 0.41
CA ASN A 54 -11.81 -3.65 1.55
C ASN A 54 -11.29 -4.20 2.89
N GLN A 55 -10.42 -5.22 2.88
CA GLN A 55 -9.84 -5.75 4.11
C GLN A 55 -8.34 -5.46 4.15
N LEU A 56 -7.93 -4.96 5.30
CA LEU A 56 -6.54 -4.70 5.61
C LEU A 56 -5.99 -5.86 6.44
N ASP A 57 -4.96 -6.53 5.94
CA ASP A 57 -4.19 -7.46 6.77
C ASP A 57 -3.28 -6.65 7.71
N LYS A 58 -3.62 -6.67 8.99
CA LYS A 58 -2.89 -5.91 10.02
C LYS A 58 -1.44 -6.33 10.15
N VAL A 59 -1.11 -7.61 9.96
CA VAL A 59 0.25 -8.12 10.08
C VAL A 59 1.11 -7.61 8.92
N ALA A 60 0.56 -7.61 7.71
CA ALA A 60 1.23 -7.05 6.54
C ALA A 60 1.42 -5.52 6.68
N LEU A 61 0.41 -4.79 7.19
CA LEU A 61 0.55 -3.36 7.46
C LEU A 61 1.63 -3.07 8.51
N ASP A 62 1.62 -3.80 9.63
CA ASP A 62 2.61 -3.60 10.70
C ASP A 62 4.03 -3.95 10.21
N TYR A 63 4.18 -4.95 9.33
CA TYR A 63 5.43 -5.24 8.65
C TYR A 63 5.90 -4.06 7.77
N LEU A 64 5.02 -3.51 6.92
CA LEU A 64 5.36 -2.37 6.06
C LEU A 64 5.77 -1.15 6.89
N ARG A 65 5.09 -0.90 8.01
CA ARG A 65 5.46 0.16 8.97
C ARG A 65 6.80 -0.08 9.64
N GLN A 66 7.13 -1.32 9.99
CA GLN A 66 8.42 -1.61 10.60
C GLN A 66 9.57 -1.46 9.60
N ARG A 67 9.33 -1.87 8.35
CA ARG A 67 10.35 -1.86 7.29
C ARG A 67 10.56 -0.48 6.68
N PHE A 68 9.47 0.27 6.51
CA PHE A 68 9.46 1.55 5.80
C PHE A 68 8.92 2.73 6.63
N GLY A 69 8.54 2.54 7.89
CA GLY A 69 8.20 3.66 8.79
C GLY A 69 9.41 4.48 9.19
#